data_AF-A7T572-F1
#
_entry.id   AF-A7T572-F1
#
_cell.length_a   1.000
_cell.length_b   1.000
_cell.length_c   1.000
_cell.angle_alpha   90.00
_cell.angle_beta   90.00
_cell.angle_gamma   90.00
#
_symmetry.space_group_name_H-M   'P 1'
#
loop_
_entity.id
_entity.type
_entity.pdbx_description
1 polymer ?
#
loop_
_entity_poly.entity_id
_entity_poly.type
_entity_poly.pdbx_seq_one_letter_code
_entity_poly.pdbx_strand_id
1 'polypeptide(L)'
;MLFFNFGHFSGNYGNRLDTSVEPSSSSTAACNPVFDGSFYYFLPWSDSKPCCSVESHWEDIAFRLEAFNMLTRTLERLQKNMDKVELALDAKMPAPELAALVIALLGDLIQDCRSENIY
;
A
#
# COMPACT_ATOMS: atom_id res chain seq x y z
N MET A 1 3.32 1.88 12.85
CA MET A 1 4.08 0.88 13.62
C MET A 1 4.94 0.12 12.64
N LEU A 2 6.24 0.38 12.60
CA LEU A 2 7.18 -0.34 11.74
C LEU A 2 7.50 -1.66 12.43
N PHE A 3 7.06 -2.78 11.85
CA PHE A 3 7.47 -4.10 12.31
C PHE A 3 8.85 -4.39 11.72
N PHE A 4 9.89 -4.28 12.54
CA PHE A 4 11.22 -4.76 12.21
C PHE A 4 11.30 -6.25 12.57
N ASN A 5 11.37 -7.11 11.56
CA ASN A 5 11.65 -8.52 11.76
C ASN A 5 13.18 -8.71 11.75
N PHE A 6 13.78 -8.82 12.94
CA PHE A 6 15.17 -9.22 13.06
C PHE A 6 15.24 -10.74 13.00
N GLY A 7 15.62 -11.27 11.83
CA GLY A 7 15.88 -12.70 11.67
C GLY A 7 16.98 -13.17 12.63
N HIS A 8 16.71 -14.29 13.32
CA HIS A 8 17.62 -14.94 14.26
C HIS A 8 18.87 -15.46 13.54
N PHE A 9 20.06 -14.97 13.89
CA PHE A 9 21.32 -15.47 13.35
C PHE A 9 21.83 -16.64 14.20
N SER A 10 21.62 -17.87 13.72
CA SER A 10 22.24 -19.06 14.28
C SER A 10 22.75 -19.92 13.13
N GLY A 11 24.08 -20.03 13.01
CA GLY A 11 24.73 -20.84 11.99
C GLY A 11 26.20 -20.44 11.78
N ASN A 12 27.02 -21.39 11.32
CA ASN A 12 28.46 -21.29 11.01
C ASN A 12 28.79 -20.33 9.83
N TYR A 13 28.08 -19.22 9.72
CA TYR A 13 28.31 -18.17 8.73
C TYR A 13 29.70 -17.55 8.94
N GLY A 14 30.66 -17.94 8.10
CA GLY A 14 32.07 -17.53 8.20
C GLY A 14 33.07 -18.62 7.78
N ASN A 15 32.65 -19.89 7.71
CA ASN A 15 33.49 -20.97 7.19
C ASN A 15 33.47 -21.00 5.66
N ARG A 16 34.57 -20.57 5.01
CA ARG A 16 34.69 -20.54 3.53
C ARG A 16 34.68 -21.92 2.86
N LEU A 17 34.77 -22.99 3.65
CA LEU A 17 34.77 -24.38 3.17
C LEU A 17 33.40 -25.05 3.31
N ASP A 18 32.43 -24.38 3.94
CA ASP A 18 31.09 -24.92 4.17
C ASP A 18 30.09 -24.27 3.21
N THR A 19 29.56 -25.06 2.27
CA THR A 19 28.55 -24.66 1.30
C THR A 19 27.16 -25.18 1.65
N SER A 20 26.97 -25.76 2.85
CA SER A 20 25.69 -26.35 3.26
C SER A 20 24.66 -25.35 3.77
N VAL A 21 25.04 -24.07 3.90
CA VAL A 21 24.22 -23.01 4.45
C VAL A 21 23.91 -21.99 3.35
N GLU A 22 22.63 -21.61 3.23
CA GLU A 22 22.19 -20.59 2.28
C GLU A 22 22.94 -19.27 2.49
N PRO A 23 23.20 -18.48 1.43
CA PRO A 23 23.90 -17.21 1.56
C PRO A 23 23.15 -16.27 2.51
N SER A 24 23.89 -15.68 3.46
CA SER A 24 23.31 -14.79 4.46
C SER A 24 22.56 -13.63 3.80
N SER A 25 21.37 -13.32 4.30
CA SER A 25 20.62 -12.10 3.92
C SER A 25 21.32 -10.81 4.38
N SER A 26 22.42 -10.92 5.12
CA SER A 26 23.27 -9.81 5.52
C SER A 26 24.32 -9.53 4.44
N SER A 27 24.33 -8.30 3.93
CA SER A 27 25.42 -7.77 3.09
C SER A 27 26.68 -7.42 3.88
N THR A 28 26.70 -7.70 5.19
CA THR A 28 27.88 -7.46 6.02
C THR A 28 28.93 -8.52 5.69
N ALA A 29 30.00 -8.11 4.99
CA ALA A 29 31.13 -8.98 4.73
C ALA A 29 31.72 -9.50 6.05
N ALA A 30 31.95 -10.82 6.15
CA ALA A 30 32.62 -11.40 7.31
C ALA A 30 34.03 -10.83 7.42
N CYS A 31 34.28 -10.03 8.47
CA CYS A 31 35.57 -9.41 8.75
C CYS A 31 36.16 -10.01 10.03
N ASN A 32 37.49 -10.16 10.06
CA ASN A 32 38.18 -10.55 11.28
C ASN A 32 38.06 -9.41 12.31
N PRO A 33 37.96 -9.74 13.62
CA PRO A 33 37.87 -8.72 14.64
C PRO A 33 39.10 -7.81 14.62
N VAL A 34 38.87 -6.50 14.74
CA VAL A 34 39.93 -5.48 14.80
C VAL A 34 40.27 -5.21 16.27
N PHE A 35 41.55 -5.18 16.60
CA PHE A 35 42.05 -4.93 17.96
C PHE A 35 42.57 -3.49 18.06
N ASP A 36 42.10 -2.73 19.05
CA ASP A 36 42.47 -1.32 19.25
C ASP A 36 43.61 -1.11 20.27
N GLY A 37 44.12 -2.20 20.86
CA GLY A 37 45.09 -2.15 21.95
C GLY A 37 44.52 -2.57 23.31
N SER A 38 43.19 -2.66 23.46
CA SER A 38 42.53 -3.08 24.70
C SER A 38 41.39 -4.09 24.46
N PHE A 39 40.60 -3.93 23.40
CA PHE A 39 39.44 -4.79 23.13
C PHE A 39 39.41 -5.24 21.66
N TYR A 40 38.77 -6.39 21.43
CA TYR A 40 38.48 -6.90 20.09
C TYR A 40 37.09 -6.45 19.65
N TYR A 41 36.98 -5.87 18.45
CA TYR A 41 35.73 -5.38 17.87
C TYR A 41 35.37 -6.20 16.62
N PHE A 42 34.18 -6.79 16.61
CA PHE A 42 33.68 -7.59 15.48
C PHE A 42 33.03 -6.77 14.35
N LEU A 43 32.87 -5.46 14.55
CA LEU A 43 32.36 -4.54 13.54
C LEU A 43 33.44 -3.50 13.20
N PRO A 44 33.66 -3.16 11.93
CA PRO A 44 34.57 -2.08 11.55
C PRO A 44 34.01 -0.73 12.03
N TRP A 45 34.74 -0.05 12.91
CA TRP A 45 34.37 1.27 13.45
C TRP A 45 34.78 2.44 12.53
N SER A 46 35.38 2.19 11.36
CA SER A 46 35.79 3.23 10.40
C SER A 46 34.70 3.53 9.37
N ASP A 47 35.06 4.23 8.29
CA ASP A 47 34.19 4.73 7.20
C ASP A 47 33.30 3.67 6.52
N SER A 48 33.52 2.39 6.80
CA SER A 48 32.73 1.26 6.29
C SER A 48 31.58 0.92 7.23
N LYS A 49 30.59 1.81 7.35
CA LYS A 49 29.33 1.48 8.01
C LYS A 49 28.69 0.31 7.22
N PRO A 50 28.29 -0.82 7.85
CA PRO A 50 27.58 -1.87 7.12
C PRO A 50 26.26 -1.29 6.65
N CYS A 51 26.24 -0.87 5.40
CA CYS A 51 25.05 -0.32 4.78
C CYS A 51 24.15 -1.54 4.49
N CYS A 52 23.33 -1.92 5.47
CA CYS A 52 22.23 -2.83 5.22
C CYS A 52 21.30 -2.13 4.23
N SER A 53 21.42 -2.47 2.95
CA SER A 53 20.46 -2.05 1.95
C SER A 53 19.16 -2.77 2.24
N VAL A 54 18.20 -2.06 2.85
CA VAL A 54 16.84 -2.58 3.01
C VAL A 54 16.14 -2.38 1.68
N GLU A 55 16.06 -3.44 0.88
CA GLU A 55 15.19 -3.45 -0.30
C GLU A 55 13.74 -3.30 0.18
N SER A 56 13.21 -2.09 0.00
CA SER A 56 11.82 -1.80 0.35
C SER A 56 10.95 -2.24 -0.82
N HIS A 57 10.26 -3.37 -0.66
CA HIS A 57 9.15 -3.72 -1.55
C HIS A 57 7.94 -2.89 -1.13
N TRP A 58 7.62 -1.87 -1.92
CA TRP A 58 6.37 -1.13 -1.76
C TRP A 58 5.24 -2.03 -2.23
N GLU A 59 4.21 -2.21 -1.39
CA GLU A 59 2.99 -2.91 -1.78
C GLU A 59 2.33 -2.16 -2.94
N ASP A 60 1.87 -2.90 -3.97
CA ASP A 60 1.03 -2.31 -5.00
C ASP A 60 -0.32 -1.92 -4.38
N ILE A 61 -0.54 -0.60 -4.24
CA ILE A 61 -1.75 -0.04 -3.65
C ILE A 61 -2.78 0.38 -4.69
N ALA A 62 -2.54 0.12 -5.98
CA ALA A 62 -3.40 0.57 -7.08
C ALA A 62 -4.84 0.07 -6.90
N PHE A 63 -5.02 -1.19 -6.51
CA PHE A 63 -6.36 -1.78 -6.30
C PHE A 63 -7.17 -1.04 -5.23
N ARG A 64 -6.52 -0.61 -4.13
CA ARG A 64 -7.19 0.14 -3.05
C ARG A 64 -7.60 1.52 -3.52
N LEU A 65 -6.71 2.19 -4.25
CA LEU A 65 -6.95 3.52 -4.76
C LEU A 65 -8.05 3.50 -5.83
N GLU A 66 -8.08 2.48 -6.67
CA GLU A 66 -9.09 2.30 -7.70
C GLU A 66 -10.49 2.07 -7.09
N ALA A 67 -10.59 1.13 -6.14
CA ALA A 67 -11.84 0.89 -5.41
C ALA A 67 -12.37 2.16 -4.74
N PHE A 68 -11.48 2.93 -4.10
CA PHE A 68 -11.83 4.19 -3.47
C PHE A 68 -12.31 5.25 -4.49
N ASN A 69 -11.63 5.36 -5.63
CA ASN A 69 -12.00 6.30 -6.69
C ASN A 69 -13.35 5.98 -7.31
N MET A 70 -13.67 4.69 -7.50
CA MET A 70 -14.97 4.26 -7.99
C MET A 70 -16.09 4.66 -7.02
N LEU A 71 -15.94 4.34 -5.73
CA LEU A 71 -16.93 4.71 -4.71
C LEU A 71 -17.13 6.22 -4.61
N THR A 72 -16.03 6.99 -4.67
CA THR A 72 -16.08 8.45 -4.60
C THR A 72 -16.86 9.04 -5.77
N ARG A 73 -16.63 8.54 -7.00
CA ARG A 73 -17.36 8.99 -8.20
C ARG A 73 -18.86 8.68 -8.12
N THR A 74 -19.22 7.49 -7.64
CA THR A 74 -20.63 7.10 -7.45
C THR A 74 -21.31 8.02 -6.44
N LEU A 75 -20.66 8.32 -5.31
CA LEU A 75 -21.18 9.24 -4.30
C LEU A 75 -21.38 10.66 -4.85
N GLU A 76 -20.39 11.20 -5.57
CA GLU A 76 -20.50 12.54 -6.17
C GLU A 76 -21.66 12.62 -7.17
N ARG A 77 -21.88 11.57 -7.98
CA ARG A 77 -22.98 11.55 -8.95
C ARG A 77 -24.34 11.43 -8.27
N LEU A 78 -24.45 10.57 -7.26
CA LEU A 78 -25.66 10.42 -6.47
C LEU A 78 -26.04 11.75 -5.81
N GLN A 79 -25.07 12.42 -5.20
CA GLN A 79 -25.31 13.70 -4.53
C GLN A 79 -25.79 14.77 -5.51
N LYS A 80 -25.13 14.92 -6.67
CA LYS A 80 -25.59 15.84 -7.73
C LYS A 80 -27.00 15.55 -8.22
N ASN A 81 -27.38 14.28 -8.31
CA ASN A 81 -28.73 13.91 -8.73
C ASN A 81 -29.77 14.17 -7.64
N MET A 82 -29.42 13.98 -6.36
CA MET A 82 -30.28 14.37 -5.24
C MET A 82 -30.50 15.88 -5.19
N ASP A 83 -29.45 16.69 -5.38
CA ASP A 83 -29.56 18.15 -5.43
C ASP A 83 -30.53 18.62 -6.52
N LYS A 84 -30.54 17.95 -7.68
CA LYS A 84 -31.50 18.24 -8.77
C LYS A 84 -32.95 17.92 -8.37
N VAL A 85 -33.15 16.82 -7.65
CA VAL A 85 -34.49 16.42 -7.16
C VAL A 85 -34.97 17.40 -6.09
N GLU A 86 -34.09 17.84 -5.19
CA GLU A 86 -34.40 18.86 -4.18
C GLU A 86 -34.77 20.19 -4.83
N LEU A 87 -33.98 20.65 -5.81
CA LEU A 87 -34.30 21.85 -6.59
C LEU A 87 -35.65 21.75 -7.31
N ALA A 88 -35.97 20.56 -7.86
CA ALA A 88 -37.25 20.31 -8.52
C ALA A 88 -38.44 20.33 -7.54
N LEU A 89 -38.24 19.85 -6.31
CA LEU A 89 -39.22 19.94 -5.23
C LEU A 89 -39.47 21.38 -4.82
N ASP A 90 -38.40 22.16 -4.63
CA ASP A 90 -38.48 23.59 -4.29
C ASP A 90 -39.17 24.41 -5.39
N ALA A 91 -38.92 24.05 -6.66
CA ALA A 91 -39.57 24.64 -7.82
C ALA A 91 -41.05 24.21 -7.98
N LYS A 92 -41.57 23.33 -7.12
CA LYS A 92 -42.93 22.75 -7.19
C LYS A 92 -43.25 22.17 -8.57
N MET A 93 -42.28 21.47 -9.15
CA MET A 93 -42.47 20.82 -10.44
C MET A 93 -43.63 19.81 -10.40
N PRO A 94 -44.35 19.65 -11.52
CA PRO A 94 -45.46 18.72 -11.60
C PRO A 94 -44.96 17.28 -11.36
N ALA A 95 -45.77 16.50 -10.64
CA ALA A 95 -45.48 15.11 -10.26
C ALA A 95 -44.89 14.22 -11.38
N PRO A 96 -45.35 14.26 -12.66
CA PRO A 96 -44.76 13.44 -13.72
C PRO A 96 -43.29 13.79 -14.02
N GLU A 97 -42.90 15.06 -13.96
CA GLU A 97 -41.52 15.48 -14.23
C GLU A 97 -40.59 15.13 -13.06
N LEU A 98 -41.08 15.30 -11.83
CA LEU A 98 -40.37 14.86 -10.62
C LEU A 98 -40.14 13.35 -10.63
N ALA A 99 -41.16 12.57 -11.00
CA ALA A 99 -41.05 11.12 -11.12
C ALA A 99 -40.01 10.71 -12.16
N ALA A 100 -39.96 11.39 -13.31
CA ALA A 100 -38.95 11.14 -14.33
C ALA A 100 -37.51 11.39 -13.82
N LEU A 101 -37.31 12.46 -13.04
CA LEU A 101 -36.03 12.77 -12.40
C LEU A 101 -35.58 11.70 -11.39
N VAL A 102 -36.51 11.22 -10.56
CA VAL A 102 -36.21 10.14 -9.60
C VAL A 102 -35.92 8.83 -10.31
N ILE A 103 -36.66 8.51 -11.38
CA ILE A 103 -36.40 7.31 -12.20
C ILE A 103 -35.02 7.40 -12.86
N ALA A 104 -34.64 8.57 -13.38
CA ALA A 104 -33.32 8.79 -13.96
C ALA A 104 -32.21 8.63 -12.90
N LEU A 105 -32.39 9.18 -11.70
CA LEU A 105 -31.47 9.00 -10.57
C LEU A 105 -31.28 7.52 -10.22
N LEU A 106 -32.38 6.76 -10.12
CA LEU A 106 -32.34 5.33 -9.82
C LEU A 106 -31.67 4.55 -10.96
N GLY A 107 -31.92 4.93 -12.22
CA GLY A 107 -31.25 4.36 -13.39
C GLY A 107 -29.73 4.55 -13.34
N ASP A 108 -29.29 5.77 -13.04
CA ASP A 108 -27.87 6.10 -12.86
C ASP A 108 -27.26 5.30 -11.72
N LEU A 109 -27.95 5.15 -10.58
CA LEU A 109 -27.44 4.39 -9.44
C LEU A 109 -27.31 2.89 -9.77
N ILE A 110 -28.30 2.33 -10.46
CA ILE A 110 -28.26 0.93 -10.92
C ILE A 110 -27.09 0.73 -11.88
N GLN A 111 -26.83 1.68 -12.77
CA GLN A 111 -25.70 1.59 -13.69
C GLN A 111 -24.35 1.65 -12.96
N ASP A 112 -24.21 2.51 -11.95
CA ASP A 112 -22.99 2.58 -11.13
C ASP A 112 -22.76 1.29 -10.34
N CYS A 113 -23.80 0.70 -9.76
CA CYS A 113 -23.68 -0.56 -9.05
C CYS A 113 -23.46 -1.76 -9.98
N ARG A 114 -23.84 -1.66 -11.27
CA ARG A 114 -23.60 -2.70 -12.28
C ARG A 114 -22.22 -2.62 -12.90
N SER A 115 -21.59 -1.45 -12.90
CA SER A 115 -20.23 -1.26 -13.40
C SER A 115 -19.19 -1.67 -12.34
N GLU A 116 -19.37 -2.87 -11.77
CA GLU A 116 -18.27 -3.66 -11.26
C GLU A 116 -17.64 -4.40 -12.45
N ASN A 117 -16.33 -4.25 -12.67
CA ASN A 117 -15.49 -5.00 -13.63
C ASN A 117 -15.37 -4.48 -15.07
N ILE A 118 -14.84 -3.27 -15.28
CA ILE A 118 -14.04 -3.03 -16.49
C ILE A 118 -12.79 -2.23 -16.12
N TYR A 119 -11.82 -2.89 -15.49
CA TYR A 119 -10.39 -2.77 -15.74
C TYR A 119 -9.73 -4.10 -15.41
#